data_AF-A0A8S9FMU0-F1
#
_entry.id   AF-A0A8S9FMU0-F1
#
_cell.length_a   1.000
_cell.length_b   1.000
_cell.length_c   1.000
_cell.angle_alpha   90.00
_cell.angle_beta   90.00
_cell.angle_gamma   90.00
#
_symmetry.space_group_name_H-M   'P 1'
#
loop_
_entity.id
_entity.type
_entity.pdbx_description
1 polymer ?
#
loop_
_entity_poly.entity_id
_entity_poly.type
_entity_poly.pdbx_seq_one_letter_code
_entity_poly.pdbx_strand_id
1 'polypeptide(L)'
;MSSIFTAAVLARSKKSGGNHKTHVFVHDYYREIERLCGDEFLCRENLVESNDMLAHYLLERMDKNSTHFCRDRKKRPASPSA
;
A
#
# COMPACT_ATOMS: atom_id res chain seq x y z
N MET A 1 4.22 8.87 -9.63
CA MET A 1 3.33 7.81 -9.10
C MET A 1 3.59 6.41 -9.62
N SER A 2 4.46 6.22 -10.62
CA SER A 2 4.97 4.90 -11.00
C SER A 2 5.74 4.22 -9.87
N SER A 3 6.47 4.98 -9.05
CA SER A 3 7.28 4.48 -7.94
C SER A 3 6.50 3.65 -6.91
N ILE A 4 5.36 4.16 -6.45
CA ILE A 4 4.51 3.47 -5.46
C ILE A 4 3.92 2.20 -6.06
N PHE A 5 3.42 2.26 -7.28
CA PHE A 5 2.93 1.09 -8.02
C PHE A 5 4.02 0.02 -8.17
N THR A 6 5.22 0.41 -8.62
CA THR A 6 6.35 -0.52 -8.78
C THR A 6 6.75 -1.11 -7.43
N ALA A 7 6.80 -0.32 -6.35
CA ALA A 7 7.09 -0.82 -5.01
C ALA A 7 6.06 -1.86 -4.56
N ALA A 8 4.77 -1.62 -4.81
CA ALA A 8 3.70 -2.56 -4.51
C ALA A 8 3.85 -3.88 -5.29
N VAL A 9 4.14 -3.82 -6.58
CA VAL A 9 4.35 -5.00 -7.42
C VAL A 9 5.57 -5.80 -6.95
N LEU A 10 6.67 -5.13 -6.63
CA LEU A 10 7.89 -5.78 -6.12
C LEU A 10 7.65 -6.44 -4.75
N ALA A 11 6.97 -5.73 -3.84
CA ALA A 11 6.64 -6.25 -2.52
C ALA A 11 5.81 -7.55 -2.60
N ARG A 12 4.85 -7.60 -3.53
CA ARG A 12 3.97 -8.76 -3.72
C ARG A 12 4.61 -9.93 -4.47
N SER A 13 5.56 -9.67 -5.37
CA SER A 13 6.15 -10.68 -6.27
C SER A 13 7.35 -11.45 -5.70
N LYS A 14 7.70 -11.21 -4.44
CA LYS A 14 8.85 -11.83 -3.77
C LYS A 14 8.80 -13.38 -3.82
N LYS A 15 9.85 -14.00 -4.36
CA LYS A 15 9.96 -15.47 -4.50
C LYS A 15 10.00 -16.17 -3.13
N SER A 16 9.50 -17.42 -3.06
CA SER A 16 9.55 -18.23 -1.83
C SER A 16 11.00 -18.48 -1.40
N GLY A 17 11.30 -18.29 -0.12
CA GLY A 17 12.61 -18.62 0.46
C GLY A 17 13.18 -17.64 1.49
N GLY A 18 12.44 -16.59 1.91
CA GLY A 18 12.91 -15.63 2.91
C GLY A 18 11.76 -14.87 3.61
N ASN A 19 12.10 -13.89 4.46
CA ASN A 19 11.11 -13.12 5.24
C ASN A 19 10.00 -12.58 4.34
N HIS A 20 8.76 -12.95 4.67
CA HIS A 20 7.55 -12.75 3.86
C HIS A 20 7.05 -11.31 3.83
N LYS A 21 7.69 -10.42 4.59
CA LYS A 21 7.27 -9.03 4.76
C LYS A 21 8.21 -8.08 4.01
N THR A 22 7.62 -7.04 3.44
CA THR A 22 8.31 -5.94 2.76
C THR A 22 7.88 -4.62 3.39
N HIS A 23 8.85 -3.85 3.86
CA HIS A 23 8.62 -2.51 4.39
C HIS A 23 8.72 -1.51 3.24
N VAL A 24 7.69 -0.68 3.06
CA VAL A 24 7.66 0.39 2.05
C VAL A 24 7.46 1.70 2.77
N PHE A 25 8.35 2.65 2.51
CA PHE A 25 8.28 4.01 3.05
C PHE A 25 7.95 4.99 1.92
N VAL A 26 6.87 5.74 2.08
CA VAL A 26 6.42 6.75 1.11
C VAL A 26 6.68 8.13 1.69
N HIS A 27 7.54 8.89 1.03
CA HIS A 27 7.84 10.28 1.38
C HIS A 27 6.76 11.24 0.85
N ASP A 28 6.74 12.46 1.37
CA ASP A 28 5.80 13.54 1.01
C ASP A 28 4.33 13.15 1.19
N TYR A 29 4.04 12.37 2.24
CA TYR A 29 2.72 11.79 2.48
C TYR A 29 1.61 12.83 2.78
N TYR A 30 1.92 14.11 2.94
CA TYR A 30 0.95 15.20 3.08
C TYR A 30 0.23 15.47 1.77
N ARG A 31 0.82 15.09 0.64
CA ARG A 31 0.24 15.24 -0.68
C ARG A 31 -0.84 14.20 -0.92
N GLU A 32 -1.96 14.66 -1.48
CA GLU A 32 -3.13 13.82 -1.74
C GLU A 32 -2.82 12.66 -2.69
N ILE A 33 -2.00 12.90 -3.70
CA ILE A 33 -1.67 11.92 -4.74
C ILE A 33 -0.93 10.73 -4.11
N GLU A 34 0.01 10.99 -3.20
CA GLU A 34 0.81 10.02 -2.47
C GLU A 34 -0.06 9.18 -1.54
N ARG A 35 -1.01 9.82 -0.85
CA ARG A 35 -2.04 9.13 -0.05
C ARG A 35 -2.92 8.24 -0.90
N LEU A 36 -3.43 8.76 -2.03
CA LEU A 36 -4.33 8.03 -2.92
C LEU A 36 -3.65 6.80 -3.53
N CYS A 37 -2.43 6.94 -4.03
CA CYS A 37 -1.68 5.82 -4.58
C CYS A 37 -1.25 4.82 -3.49
N GLY A 38 -0.93 5.29 -2.29
CA GLY A 38 -0.67 4.42 -1.15
C GLY A 38 -1.91 3.58 -0.81
N ASP A 39 -3.08 4.20 -0.74
CA ASP A 39 -4.34 3.51 -0.42
C ASP A 39 -4.77 2.55 -1.54
N GLU A 40 -4.50 2.86 -2.80
CA GLU A 40 -4.83 2.02 -3.95
C GLU A 40 -3.88 0.82 -4.12
N PHE A 41 -2.57 1.02 -4.00
CA PHE A 41 -1.58 -0.01 -4.36
C PHE A 41 -0.91 -0.67 -3.14
N LEU A 42 -0.69 0.09 -2.07
CA LEU A 42 -0.10 -0.44 -0.83
C LEU A 42 -1.17 -0.86 0.19
N CYS A 43 -2.40 -0.39 -0.01
CA CYS A 43 -3.58 -0.68 0.78
C CYS A 43 -3.55 -0.10 2.18
N ARG A 44 -4.63 0.60 2.55
CA ARG A 44 -4.79 1.21 3.87
C ARG A 44 -4.65 0.19 5.01
N GLU A 45 -4.99 -1.08 4.79
CA GLU A 45 -4.86 -2.15 5.78
C GLU A 45 -3.41 -2.47 6.15
N ASN A 46 -2.48 -2.18 5.26
CA ASN A 46 -1.07 -2.47 5.46
C ASN A 46 -0.32 -1.24 6.03
N LEU A 47 -1.01 -0.12 6.26
CA LEU A 47 -0.41 1.07 6.86
C LEU A 47 -0.14 0.81 8.35
N VAL A 48 1.12 0.84 8.74
CA VAL A 48 1.55 0.65 10.13
C VAL A 48 1.44 1.97 10.88
N GLU A 49 2.04 3.00 10.31
CA GLU A 49 2.05 4.36 10.86
C GLU A 49 2.27 5.37 9.74
N SER A 50 1.82 6.61 9.96
CA SER A 50 2.13 7.74 9.08
C SER A 50 2.14 9.05 9.83
N ASN A 51 2.90 9.99 9.28
CA ASN A 51 2.81 11.41 9.57
C ASN A 51 2.73 12.18 8.24
N ASP A 52 2.82 13.50 8.28
CA ASP A 52 2.74 14.32 7.08
C ASP A 52 3.90 14.09 6.10
N MET A 53 5.11 13.74 6.56
CA MET A 53 6.24 13.55 5.64
C MET A 53 6.44 12.11 5.21
N LEU A 54 6.02 11.13 6.02
CA LEU A 54 6.36 9.72 5.83
C LEU A 54 5.21 8.80 6.19
N ALA A 55 4.93 7.82 5.33
CA ALA A 55 4.08 6.70 5.64
C ALA A 55 4.85 5.37 5.56
N HIS A 56 4.64 4.50 6.54
CA HIS A 56 5.22 3.17 6.61
C HIS A 56 4.15 2.12 6.35
N TYR A 57 4.31 1.38 5.26
CA TYR A 57 3.48 0.22 4.90
C TYR A 57 4.26 -1.09 5.10
N LEU A 58 3.57 -2.11 5.58
CA LEU A 58 4.09 -3.47 5.74
C LEU A 58 3.29 -4.44 4.88
N LEU A 59 3.86 -4.79 3.72
CA LEU A 59 3.19 -5.65 2.77
C LEU A 59 3.64 -7.10 2.97
N GLU A 60 2.67 -8.00 3.00
CA GLU A 60 2.92 -9.43 2.91
C GLU A 60 2.97 -9.88 1.46
N ARG A 61 3.61 -11.02 1.23
CA ARG A 61 3.53 -11.68 -0.07
C ARG A 61 2.07 -11.98 -0.38
N MET A 62 1.67 -11.68 -1.61
CA MET A 62 0.36 -12.05 -2.13
C MET A 62 0.43 -13.32 -2.98
N ASP A 63 -0.72 -13.94 -3.19
CA ASP A 63 -0.85 -15.04 -4.12
C ASP A 63 -0.50 -14.58 -5.55
N LYS A 64 0.22 -15.44 -6.30
CA LYS A 64 0.70 -15.11 -7.64
C LYS A 64 -0.43 -14.94 -8.66
N ASN A 65 -1.57 -15.59 -8.43
CA ASN A 65 -2.77 -15.47 -9.25
C ASN A 65 -3.67 -14.31 -8.84
N SER A 66 -3.34 -13.58 -7.76
CA SER A 66 -4.13 -12.42 -7.34
C SER A 66 -3.85 -11.19 -8.21
N THR A 67 -4.90 -10.71 -8.87
CA THR A 67 -4.89 -9.49 -9.69
C THR A 67 -5.23 -8.23 -8.91
N HIS A 68 -5.73 -8.36 -7.68
CA HIS A 68 -6.09 -7.24 -6.82
C HIS A 68 -4.93 -6.90 -5.88
N PHE A 69 -4.73 -5.62 -5.59
CA PHE A 69 -3.75 -5.18 -4.59
C PHE A 69 -4.32 -5.33 -3.17
N CYS A 70 -5.51 -4.80 -2.95
CA CYS A 70 -6.15 -4.76 -1.64
C CYS A 70 -7.20 -5.85 -1.51
N ARG A 71 -7.40 -6.35 -0.28
CA ARG A 71 -8.49 -7.29 -0.02
C ARG A 71 -9.80 -6.52 -0.16
N ASP A 72 -10.82 -7.12 -0.80
CA ASP A 72 -12.12 -6.49 -1.05
C ASP A 72 -12.66 -5.78 0.19
N ARG A 73 -12.44 -4.47 0.25
CA ARG A 73 -13.11 -3.63 1.22
C ARG A 73 -14.50 -3.43 0.66
N LYS A 74 -15.52 -4.00 1.32
CA LYS A 74 -16.90 -3.48 1.21
C LYS A 74 -16.78 -1.96 1.21
N LYS A 75 -17.10 -1.32 0.07
CA LYS A 75 -16.97 0.13 -0.14
C LYS A 75 -17.46 0.84 1.12
N ARG A 76 -16.56 1.40 1.93
CA ARG A 76 -16.99 2.32 2.97
C ARG A 76 -17.45 3.58 2.23
N PRO A 77 -18.67 4.08 2.48
CA PRO A 77 -19.10 5.34 1.90
C PRO A 77 -18.10 6.42 2.33
N ALA A 78 -17.69 7.25 1.38
CA ALA A 78 -16.88 8.43 1.67
C ALA A 78 -17.56 9.20 2.81
N SER A 79 -16.85 9.36 3.93
CA SER A 79 -17.30 10.22 5.01
C SER A 79 -17.46 11.64 4.45
N PRO A 80 -18.59 12.32 4.69
CA PRO A 80 -18.78 13.67 4.21
C PRO A 80 -17.78 14.59 4.93
N SER A 81 -17.06 15.38 4.15
CA SER A 81 -16.27 16.50 4.64
C SER A 81 -17.20 17.43 5.43
N ALA A 82 -16.87 17.67 6.70
CA ALA A 82 -17.45 18.76 7.48
C ALA A 82 -16.78 20.09 7.14
#